data_AF-A6EE06-F1
#
_entry.id   AF-A6EE06-F1
#
_cell.length_a   1.000
_cell.length_b   1.000
_cell.length_c   1.000
_cell.angle_alpha   90.00
_cell.angle_beta   90.00
_cell.angle_gamma   90.00
#
_symmetry.space_group_name_H-M   'P 1'
#
loop_
_entity.id
_entity.type
_entity.pdbx_description
1 polymer ?
#
loop_
_entity_poly.entity_id
_entity_poly.type
_entity_poly.pdbx_seq_one_letter_code
_entity_poly.pdbx_strand_id
1 'polypeptide(L)'
;MNILDKIVLRKREEVEWAKQAVSVKQLEAAIHFNRTPYVFEDFLLDEGRSGIIAEYKRKSPSKGIINDQLTVTEVTTAYTRQGIGMSC
;
A
#
# COMPACT_ATOMS: atom_id res chain seq x y z
N MET A 1 -2.48 14.01 22.78
CA MET A 1 -2.55 13.68 21.35
C MET A 1 -1.19 13.15 20.88
N ASN A 2 -1.09 11.85 20.64
CA ASN A 2 0.13 11.18 20.18
C ASN A 2 0.24 11.24 18.63
N ILE A 3 1.30 10.64 18.05
CA ILE A 3 1.50 10.64 16.60
C ILE A 3 0.42 9.86 15.84
N LEU A 4 -0.11 8.78 16.42
CA LEU A 4 -1.19 7.99 15.84
C LEU A 4 -2.50 8.80 15.81
N ASP A 5 -2.82 9.54 16.88
CA ASP A 5 -3.99 10.41 16.94
C ASP A 5 -3.95 11.47 15.82
N LYS A 6 -2.77 12.05 15.57
CA LYS A 6 -2.55 13.00 14.47
C LYS A 6 -2.79 12.37 13.10
N ILE A 7 -2.30 11.13 12.89
CA ILE A 7 -2.52 10.38 11.65
C ILE A 7 -4.01 10.09 11.44
N VAL A 8 -4.72 9.66 12.50
CA VAL A 8 -6.15 9.34 12.43
C VAL A 8 -6.99 10.57 12.13
N LEU A 9 -6.75 11.70 12.81
CA LEU A 9 -7.44 12.95 12.56
C LEU A 9 -7.26 13.40 11.11
N ARG A 10 -6.02 13.40 10.63
CA ARG A 10 -5.71 13.79 9.25
C ARG A 10 -6.39 12.86 8.23
N LYS A 11 -6.37 11.55 8.48
CA LYS A 11 -6.97 10.57 7.57
C LYS A 11 -8.49 10.75 7.45
N ARG A 12 -9.18 11.15 8.52
CA ARG A 12 -10.61 11.44 8.48
C ARG A 12 -10.91 12.62 7.55
N GLU A 13 -10.15 13.71 7.64
CA GLU A 13 -10.28 14.85 6.73
C GLU A 13 -10.05 14.44 5.27
N GLU A 14 -9.00 13.66 5.02
CA GLU A 14 -8.66 13.18 3.67
C GLU A 14 -9.76 12.29 3.08
N VAL A 15 -10.37 11.42 3.89
CA VAL A 15 -11.49 10.57 3.46
C VAL A 15 -12.73 11.40 3.15
N GLU A 16 -13.03 12.42 3.95
CA GLU A 16 -14.18 13.30 3.67
C GLU A 16 -13.99 14.10 2.37
N TRP A 17 -12.79 14.62 2.11
CA TRP A 17 -12.48 15.26 0.83
C TRP A 17 -12.54 14.27 -0.34
N ALA A 18 -12.04 13.05 -0.17
CA ALA A 18 -12.09 12.03 -1.21
C ALA A 18 -13.54 11.63 -1.57
N LYS A 19 -14.42 11.50 -0.58
CA LYS A 19 -15.86 11.21 -0.79
C LYS A 19 -16.59 12.32 -1.56
N GLN A 20 -16.17 13.58 -1.38
CA GLN A 20 -16.72 14.71 -2.13
C GLN A 20 -16.27 14.68 -3.60
N ALA A 21 -15.05 14.23 -3.87
CA ALA A 21 -14.50 14.14 -5.22
C ALA A 21 -15.02 12.91 -5.99
N VAL A 22 -15.13 11.75 -5.32
CA VAL A 22 -15.56 10.49 -5.93
C VAL A 22 -16.52 9.77 -4.98
N SER A 23 -17.76 9.55 -5.43
CA SER A 23 -18.76 8.82 -4.67
C SER A 23 -18.46 7.31 -4.64
N VAL A 24 -19.00 6.61 -3.64
CA VAL A 24 -18.90 5.15 -3.54
C VAL A 24 -19.41 4.45 -4.80
N LYS A 25 -20.53 4.91 -5.36
CA LYS A 25 -21.08 4.35 -6.61
C LYS A 25 -20.13 4.50 -7.80
N GLN A 26 -19.39 5.61 -7.88
CA GLN A 26 -18.37 5.80 -8.92
C GLN A 26 -17.16 4.88 -8.71
N LEU A 27 -16.78 4.60 -7.47
CA LEU A 27 -15.74 3.61 -7.15
C LEU A 27 -16.19 2.20 -7.53
N GLU A 28 -17.44 1.84 -7.24
CA GLU A 28 -18.05 0.54 -7.62
C GLU A 28 -18.15 0.38 -9.14
N ALA A 29 -18.36 1.47 -9.87
CA ALA A 29 -18.39 1.49 -11.33
C ALA A 29 -17.00 1.58 -11.98
N ALA A 30 -15.92 1.66 -11.20
CA ALA A 30 -14.57 1.78 -11.75
C ALA A 30 -14.15 0.51 -12.50
N ILE A 31 -13.34 0.68 -13.54
CA ILE A 31 -12.88 -0.40 -14.44
C ILE A 31 -12.25 -1.60 -13.73
N HIS A 32 -11.67 -1.40 -12.54
CA HIS A 32 -10.99 -2.45 -11.79
C HIS A 32 -11.79 -2.99 -10.60
N PHE A 33 -13.00 -2.51 -10.34
CA PHE A 33 -13.76 -2.88 -9.14
C PHE A 33 -14.04 -4.39 -9.06
N ASN A 34 -14.39 -5.00 -10.19
CA ASN A 34 -14.69 -6.43 -10.28
C ASN A 34 -13.45 -7.31 -10.55
N ARG A 35 -12.23 -6.76 -10.44
CA ARG A 35 -11.02 -7.55 -10.62
C ARG A 35 -10.91 -8.55 -9.46
N THR A 36 -10.70 -9.82 -9.77
CA THR A 36 -10.32 -10.82 -8.77
C THR A 36 -8.98 -10.44 -8.13
N PRO A 37 -8.95 -10.17 -6.81
CA PRO A 37 -7.71 -9.83 -6.14
C PRO A 37 -6.78 -11.05 -6.04
N TYR A 38 -5.49 -10.79 -5.85
CA TYR A 38 -4.57 -11.85 -5.43
C TYR A 38 -4.87 -12.24 -3.98
N VAL A 39 -4.82 -13.54 -3.69
CA VAL A 39 -4.94 -14.04 -2.32
C VAL A 39 -3.55 -13.94 -1.68
N PHE A 40 -3.39 -12.97 -0.78
CA PHE A 40 -2.10 -12.70 -0.16
C PHE A 40 -1.67 -13.80 0.81
N GLU A 41 -2.63 -14.46 1.45
CA GLU A 41 -2.39 -15.60 2.34
C GLU A 41 -1.68 -16.75 1.62
N ASP A 42 -2.11 -17.09 0.40
CA ASP A 42 -1.48 -18.13 -0.42
C ASP A 42 0.01 -17.85 -0.65
N PHE A 43 0.38 -16.58 -0.85
CA PHE A 43 1.79 -16.19 -0.99
C PHE A 43 2.59 -16.42 0.29
N LEU A 44 2.00 -16.14 1.46
CA LEU A 44 2.67 -16.23 2.74
C LEU A 44 2.84 -17.68 3.23
N LEU A 45 1.88 -18.54 2.89
CA LEU A 45 1.83 -19.93 3.33
C LEU A 45 2.48 -20.92 2.37
N ASP A 46 2.91 -20.47 1.18
CA ASP A 46 3.61 -21.28 0.19
C ASP A 46 4.99 -21.73 0.72
N GLU A 47 5.13 -23.03 0.99
CA GLU A 47 6.39 -23.65 1.46
C GLU A 47 7.56 -23.49 0.47
N GLY A 48 7.28 -23.23 -0.82
CA GLY A 48 8.28 -22.94 -1.84
C GLY A 48 8.79 -21.50 -1.84
N ARG A 49 8.28 -20.63 -0.96
CA ARG A 49 8.64 -19.20 -0.87
C ARG A 49 9.23 -18.85 0.49
N SER A 50 9.82 -17.66 0.55
CA SER A 50 10.40 -17.14 1.80
C SER A 50 9.38 -16.60 2.79
N GLY A 51 8.13 -16.37 2.36
CA GLY A 51 7.11 -15.68 3.17
C GLY A 51 7.43 -14.20 3.48
N ILE A 52 8.46 -13.62 2.87
CA ILE A 52 8.87 -12.24 3.13
C ILE A 52 7.91 -11.26 2.47
N ILE A 53 7.48 -10.26 3.24
CA ILE A 53 6.76 -9.08 2.75
C ILE A 53 7.73 -7.90 2.75
N ALA A 54 8.06 -7.40 1.57
CA ALA A 54 8.82 -6.17 1.42
C ALA A 54 7.87 -4.95 1.36
N GLU A 55 8.21 -3.91 2.13
CA GLU A 55 7.50 -2.63 2.12
C GLU A 55 8.31 -1.60 1.34
N TYR A 56 7.69 -0.94 0.35
CA TYR A 56 8.26 0.31 -0.17
C TYR A 56 7.95 1.47 0.79
N LYS A 57 8.99 2.09 1.36
CA LYS A 57 8.80 3.20 2.31
C LYS A 57 9.62 4.43 1.91
N ARG A 58 8.93 5.52 1.58
CA ARG A 58 9.58 6.81 1.23
C ARG A 58 10.14 7.53 2.45
N LYS A 59 9.34 7.63 3.52
CA LYS A 59 9.65 8.39 4.74
C LYS A 59 8.96 7.74 5.95
N SER A 60 9.51 7.89 7.16
CA SER A 60 8.78 7.60 8.40
C SER A 60 8.92 8.75 9.41
N PRO A 61 7.97 8.89 10.37
CA PRO A 61 8.08 9.87 11.44
C PRO A 61 9.35 9.69 12.30
N SER A 62 9.81 8.44 12.48
CA SER A 62 10.95 8.11 13.34
C SER A 62 12.30 8.20 12.64
N LYS A 63 12.39 7.90 11.34
CA LYS A 63 13.66 7.86 10.58
C LYS A 63 13.81 8.99 9.57
N GLY A 64 12.79 9.81 9.34
CA GLY A 64 12.85 10.80 8.27
C GLY A 64 12.85 10.13 6.90
N ILE A 65 13.60 10.66 5.95
CA ILE A 65 13.67 10.15 4.57
C ILE A 65 14.34 8.78 4.57
N ILE A 66 13.73 7.81 3.87
CA ILE A 66 14.23 6.44 3.71
C ILE A 66 14.58 6.19 2.25
N ASN A 67 13.72 6.62 1.33
CA ASN A 67 13.96 6.56 -0.09
C ASN A 67 13.33 7.78 -0.76
N ASP A 68 14.14 8.62 -1.38
CA ASP A 68 13.70 9.75 -2.21
C ASP A 68 14.35 9.76 -3.60
N GLN A 69 15.05 8.67 -3.95
CA GLN A 69 15.81 8.55 -5.20
C GLN A 69 15.15 7.58 -6.19
N LEU A 70 14.76 6.40 -5.71
CA LEU A 70 14.19 5.36 -6.56
C LEU A 70 12.67 5.45 -6.58
N THR A 71 12.08 5.19 -7.73
CA THR A 71 10.63 5.17 -7.87
C THR A 71 10.02 3.93 -7.20
N VAL A 72 8.72 4.04 -6.90
CA VAL A 72 7.91 2.91 -6.40
C VAL A 72 8.04 1.72 -7.34
N THR A 73 7.90 1.95 -8.66
CA THR A 73 7.93 0.90 -9.69
C THR A 73 9.27 0.18 -9.75
N GLU A 74 10.39 0.91 -9.69
CA GLU A 74 11.73 0.29 -9.73
C GLU A 74 11.93 -0.67 -8.55
N VAL A 75 11.60 -0.21 -7.34
CA VAL A 75 11.80 -0.99 -6.12
C VAL A 75 10.84 -2.18 -6.04
N THR A 76 9.55 -1.97 -6.30
CA THR A 76 8.54 -3.05 -6.21
C THR A 76 8.77 -4.12 -7.29
N THR A 77 9.23 -3.73 -8.48
CA THR A 77 9.58 -4.68 -9.55
C THR A 77 10.80 -5.51 -9.16
N ALA A 78 11.82 -4.89 -8.57
CA ALA A 78 13.02 -5.60 -8.13
C ALA A 78 12.70 -6.67 -7.07
N TYR A 79 11.85 -6.33 -6.09
CA TYR A 79 11.40 -7.29 -5.08
C TYR A 79 10.54 -8.42 -5.67
N THR A 80 9.58 -8.09 -6.52
CA THR A 80 8.69 -9.09 -7.14
C THR A 80 9.49 -10.09 -8.00
N ARG A 81 10.53 -9.63 -8.73
CA ARG A 81 11.42 -10.50 -9.51
C ARG A 81 12.19 -11.50 -8.68
N GLN A 82 12.41 -11.21 -7.40
CA GLN A 82 13.06 -12.12 -6.44
C GLN A 82 12.07 -13.04 -5.72
N GLY A 83 10.81 -13.08 -6.17
CA GLY A 83 9.77 -13.91 -5.56
C GLY A 83 9.29 -13.40 -4.20
N ILE A 84 9.54 -12.14 -3.88
CA ILE A 84 9.17 -11.51 -2.60
C ILE A 84 7.78 -10.86 -2.73
N GLY A 85 6.97 -10.98 -1.68
CA GLY A 85 5.63 -10.42 -1.60
C GLY A 85 5.72 -8.93 -1.33
N MET A 86 4.81 -8.15 -1.91
CA MET A 86 4.90 -6.69 -1.87
C MET A 86 3.77 -6.05 -1.09
N SER A 87 4.15 -5.15 -0.19
CA SER A 87 3.30 -4.10 0.39
C SER A 87 3.79 -2.75 -0.12
N CYS A 88 2.90 -1.96 -0.73
CA CYS A 88 3.24 -0.66 -1.33
C CYS A 88 2.51 0.47 -0.61
#